data_AF-A0A1V0QDQ3-F1
#
_entry.id   AF-A0A1V0QDQ3-F1
#
_cell.length_a   1.000
_cell.length_b   1.000
_cell.length_c   1.000
_cell.angle_alpha   90.00
_cell.angle_beta   90.00
_cell.angle_gamma   90.00
#
_symmetry.space_group_name_H-M   'P 1'
#
loop_
_entity.id
_entity.type
_entity.pdbx_description
1 polymer ?
#
loop_
_entity_poly.entity_id
_entity_poly.type
_entity_poly.pdbx_seq_one_letter_code
_entity_poly.pdbx_strand_id
1 'polypeptide(L)'
;MLSGRGLSEQQTLKTLVHEISHAKLHDVDLSKPKDERPDIDKRTMECQAESVAFTVCQHFGLDTSDYSFGYVAGWSSGKELKELRSSLEVIRNTAADIIDSVDGYLHELRQQHEAEEEIIGPALAM
;
A
#
# COMPACT_ATOMS: atom_id res chain seq x y z
N MET A 1 -18.46 -19.08 13.58
CA MET A 1 -18.98 -17.96 12.78
C MET A 1 -18.25 -16.66 13.18
N LEU A 2 -16.94 -16.57 12.86
CA LEU A 2 -16.09 -15.41 13.20
C LEU A 2 -15.48 -14.73 11.95
N SER A 3 -15.78 -15.20 10.74
CA SER A 3 -15.05 -14.81 9.52
C SER A 3 -15.47 -13.47 8.87
N GLY A 4 -16.46 -12.74 9.42
CA GLY A 4 -16.96 -11.52 8.79
C GLY A 4 -16.16 -10.25 9.09
N ARG A 5 -15.69 -10.08 10.34
CA ARG A 5 -15.02 -8.84 10.79
C ARG A 5 -13.61 -8.69 10.23
N GLY A 6 -12.79 -9.76 10.29
CA GLY A 6 -11.43 -9.74 9.74
C GLY A 6 -11.38 -9.55 8.23
N LEU A 7 -12.37 -10.05 7.48
CA LEU A 7 -12.48 -9.80 6.04
C LEU A 7 -12.79 -8.31 5.75
N SER A 8 -13.68 -7.69 6.53
CA SER A 8 -13.99 -6.27 6.38
C SER A 8 -12.84 -5.35 6.77
N GLU A 9 -12.04 -5.72 7.77
CA GLU A 9 -10.87 -4.95 8.21
C GLU A 9 -9.73 -5.02 7.19
N GLN A 10 -9.43 -6.22 6.68
CA GLN A 10 -8.44 -6.41 5.61
C GLN A 10 -8.83 -5.65 4.34
N GLN A 11 -10.11 -5.70 3.97
CA GLN A 11 -10.62 -4.96 2.82
C GLN A 11 -10.52 -3.44 3.03
N THR A 12 -10.83 -2.97 4.24
CA THR A 12 -10.69 -1.54 4.59
C THR A 12 -9.25 -1.09 4.48
N LEU A 13 -8.31 -1.87 5.01
CA LEU A 13 -6.90 -1.52 4.96
C LEU A 13 -6.35 -1.55 3.53
N LYS A 14 -6.73 -2.56 2.73
CA LYS A 14 -6.39 -2.61 1.30
C LYS A 14 -6.89 -1.35 0.58
N THR A 15 -8.15 -0.98 0.77
CA THR A 15 -8.72 0.24 0.17
C THR A 15 -7.94 1.47 0.62
N LEU A 16 -7.61 1.59 1.90
CA LEU A 16 -6.81 2.73 2.39
C LEU A 16 -5.44 2.80 1.72
N VAL A 17 -4.71 1.68 1.64
CA VAL A 17 -3.40 1.64 0.98
C VAL A 17 -3.52 1.92 -0.52
N HIS A 18 -4.59 1.48 -1.18
CA HIS A 18 -4.88 1.80 -2.57
C HIS A 18 -5.03 3.32 -2.77
N GLU A 19 -5.82 4.00 -1.95
CA GLU A 19 -5.99 5.46 -2.02
C GLU A 19 -4.70 6.22 -1.70
N ILE A 20 -3.92 5.75 -0.71
CA ILE A 20 -2.58 6.30 -0.41
C ILE A 20 -1.64 6.13 -1.62
N SER A 21 -1.72 5.00 -2.31
CA SER A 21 -0.91 4.74 -3.50
C SER A 21 -1.28 5.68 -4.63
N HIS A 22 -2.57 5.95 -4.84
CA HIS A 22 -3.02 7.00 -5.77
C HIS A 22 -2.47 8.37 -5.39
N ALA A 23 -2.58 8.75 -4.12
CA ALA A 23 -2.05 10.03 -3.64
C ALA A 23 -0.52 10.13 -3.74
N LYS A 24 0.22 9.02 -3.63
CA LYS A 24 1.70 9.03 -3.77
C LYS A 24 2.16 9.05 -5.22
N LEU A 25 1.51 8.28 -6.08
CA LEU A 25 1.95 8.06 -7.47
C LEU A 25 1.37 9.07 -8.44
N HIS A 26 0.13 9.46 -8.20
CA HIS A 26 -0.73 10.09 -9.18
C HIS A 26 -1.33 11.39 -8.65
N ASP A 27 -0.69 12.04 -7.67
CA ASP A 27 -1.11 13.36 -7.24
C ASP A 27 -0.99 14.33 -8.42
N VAL A 28 -2.11 14.55 -9.07
CA VAL A 28 -2.22 15.47 -10.18
C VAL A 28 -2.36 16.83 -9.56
N ASP A 29 -1.27 17.59 -9.54
CA ASP A 29 -1.34 19.01 -9.24
C ASP A 29 -2.27 19.69 -10.25
N LEU A 30 -3.52 19.91 -9.84
CA LEU A 30 -4.56 20.51 -10.67
C LEU A 30 -4.28 21.98 -10.98
N SER A 31 -3.30 22.59 -10.30
CA SER A 31 -2.83 23.94 -10.60
C SER A 31 -1.88 23.98 -11.81
N LYS A 32 -1.27 22.85 -12.20
CA LYS A 32 -0.42 22.77 -13.39
C LYS A 32 -1.24 22.72 -14.68
N PRO A 33 -0.75 23.33 -15.77
CA PRO A 33 -1.34 23.18 -17.10
C PRO A 33 -1.50 21.69 -17.48
N LYS A 34 -2.54 21.36 -18.24
CA LYS A 34 -2.85 19.97 -18.62
C LYS A 34 -1.67 19.28 -19.32
N ASP A 35 -0.91 20.04 -20.10
CA ASP A 35 0.23 19.56 -20.89
C ASP A 35 1.49 19.28 -20.04
N GLU A 36 1.50 19.73 -18.78
CA GLU A 36 2.58 19.48 -17.81
C GLU A 36 2.22 18.38 -16.80
N ARG A 37 1.01 17.82 -16.88
CA ARG A 37 0.58 16.71 -16.04
C ARG A 37 1.10 15.39 -16.64
N PRO A 38 1.45 14.39 -15.82
CA PRO A 38 1.81 13.08 -16.33
C PRO A 38 0.68 12.51 -17.18
N ASP A 39 0.98 12.18 -18.44
CA ASP A 39 0.03 11.49 -19.34
C ASP A 39 0.11 9.98 -19.10
N ILE A 40 -0.37 9.57 -17.92
CA ILE A 40 -0.53 8.16 -17.57
C ILE A 40 -1.99 7.79 -17.78
N ASP A 41 -2.24 6.74 -18.54
CA ASP A 41 -3.60 6.25 -18.76
C ASP A 41 -4.20 5.70 -17.46
N LYS A 42 -5.50 5.93 -17.26
CA LYS A 42 -6.21 5.53 -16.04
C LYS A 42 -6.04 4.04 -15.72
N ARG A 43 -5.96 3.14 -16.71
CA ARG A 43 -5.79 1.70 -16.43
C ARG A 43 -4.42 1.41 -15.83
N THR A 44 -3.38 2.13 -16.26
CA THR A 44 -2.06 2.07 -15.64
C THR A 44 -2.06 2.63 -14.23
N MET A 45 -2.76 3.74 -13.99
CA MET A 45 -2.88 4.30 -12.64
C MET A 45 -3.49 3.29 -11.65
N GLU A 46 -4.65 2.72 -12.00
CA GLU A 46 -5.35 1.72 -11.17
C GLU A 46 -4.52 0.44 -11.01
N CYS A 47 -3.87 -0.03 -12.09
CA CYS A 47 -3.02 -1.22 -12.02
C CYS A 47 -1.85 -1.03 -11.06
N GLN A 48 -1.20 0.14 -11.09
CA GLN A 48 -0.10 0.45 -10.19
C GLN A 48 -0.59 0.56 -8.75
N ALA A 49 -1.65 1.33 -8.48
CA ALA A 49 -2.20 1.51 -7.15
C ALA A 49 -2.64 0.18 -6.51
N GLU A 50 -3.36 -0.64 -7.27
CA GLU A 50 -3.81 -1.96 -6.81
C GLU A 50 -2.63 -2.93 -6.55
N SER A 51 -1.60 -2.89 -7.41
CA SER A 51 -0.39 -3.72 -7.23
C SER A 51 0.44 -3.31 -6.01
N VAL A 52 0.52 -2.00 -5.72
CA VAL A 52 1.15 -1.49 -4.50
C VAL A 52 0.35 -1.94 -3.28
N ALA A 53 -0.98 -1.75 -3.28
CA ALA A 53 -1.84 -2.19 -2.18
C ALA A 53 -1.71 -3.69 -1.89
N PHE A 54 -1.70 -4.52 -2.93
CA PHE A 54 -1.45 -5.95 -2.78
C PHE A 54 -0.09 -6.24 -2.13
N THR A 55 0.99 -5.64 -2.64
CA THR A 55 2.35 -5.88 -2.15
C THR A 55 2.51 -5.49 -0.69
N VAL A 56 1.98 -4.32 -0.30
CA VAL A 56 2.00 -3.84 1.09
C VAL A 56 1.17 -4.74 2.00
N CYS A 57 -0.06 -5.09 1.61
CA CYS A 57 -0.91 -5.98 2.40
C CYS A 57 -0.27 -7.36 2.61
N GLN A 58 0.36 -7.92 1.57
CA GLN A 58 1.05 -9.19 1.65
C GLN A 58 2.27 -9.14 2.58
N HIS A 59 3.03 -8.04 2.59
CA HIS A 59 4.14 -7.85 3.54
C HIS A 59 3.68 -7.96 5.00
N PHE A 60 2.50 -7.41 5.32
CA PHE A 60 1.91 -7.48 6.66
C PHE A 60 1.06 -8.74 6.92
N GLY A 61 1.11 -9.74 6.04
CA GLY A 61 0.40 -11.01 6.23
C GLY A 61 -1.12 -10.92 6.05
N LEU A 62 -1.62 -9.88 5.37
CA LEU A 62 -3.03 -9.70 5.07
C LEU A 62 -3.36 -10.37 3.74
N ASP A 63 -4.22 -11.38 3.81
CA ASP A 63 -4.64 -12.13 2.64
C ASP A 63 -5.71 -11.33 1.88
N THR A 64 -5.27 -10.68 0.81
CA THR A 64 -6.15 -9.94 -0.12
C THR A 64 -6.26 -10.65 -1.49
N SER A 65 -5.85 -11.93 -1.55
CA SER A 65 -5.64 -12.68 -2.79
C SER A 65 -6.91 -12.91 -3.62
N ASP A 66 -8.11 -12.76 -3.03
CA ASP A 66 -9.41 -12.89 -3.70
C ASP A 66 -9.62 -11.90 -4.88
N TYR A 67 -8.73 -10.91 -5.10
CA TYR A 67 -8.91 -9.89 -6.14
C TYR A 67 -7.70 -9.60 -7.05
N SER A 68 -6.55 -10.23 -6.87
CA SER A 68 -5.28 -9.54 -7.17
C SER A 68 -4.64 -9.74 -8.56
N PHE A 69 -5.17 -10.58 -9.46
CA PHE A 69 -4.41 -10.87 -10.70
C PHE A 69 -5.19 -10.86 -12.03
N GLY A 70 -6.52 -10.77 -12.02
CA GLY A 70 -7.30 -10.72 -13.26
C GLY A 70 -7.05 -9.46 -14.09
N TYR A 71 -6.87 -8.31 -13.43
CA TYR A 71 -6.71 -7.02 -14.09
C TYR A 71 -5.28 -6.79 -14.64
N VAL A 72 -4.24 -7.34 -13.99
CA VAL A 72 -2.84 -7.21 -14.45
C VAL A 72 -2.62 -7.92 -15.77
N ALA A 73 -3.20 -9.12 -15.95
CA ALA A 73 -3.14 -9.85 -17.21
C ALA A 73 -3.82 -9.06 -18.36
N GLY A 74 -4.98 -8.46 -18.08
CA GLY A 74 -5.68 -7.62 -19.05
C GLY A 74 -4.97 -6.28 -19.34
N TRP A 75 -4.33 -5.69 -18.34
CA TRP A 75 -3.59 -4.43 -18.45
C TRP A 75 -2.27 -4.57 -19.21
N SER A 76 -1.56 -5.68 -19.00
CA SER A 76 -0.25 -5.94 -19.64
C SER A 76 -0.36 -6.30 -21.12
N SER A 77 -1.54 -6.75 -21.57
CA SER A 77 -1.79 -7.07 -22.97
C SER A 77 -1.62 -5.85 -23.87
N GLY A 78 -0.67 -5.93 -24.80
CA GLY A 78 -0.39 -4.85 -25.77
C GLY A 78 0.54 -3.75 -25.25
N LYS A 79 1.15 -3.92 -24.07
CA LYS A 79 2.21 -3.04 -23.57
C LYS A 79 3.59 -3.54 -23.97
N GLU A 80 4.48 -2.60 -24.30
CA GLU A 80 5.86 -2.91 -24.58
C GLU A 80 6.62 -3.27 -23.29
N LEU A 81 7.67 -4.08 -23.40
CA LEU A 81 8.49 -4.51 -22.26
C LEU A 81 9.02 -3.33 -21.44
N LYS A 82 9.32 -2.21 -22.10
CA LYS A 82 9.79 -0.99 -21.43
C LYS A 82 8.71 -0.38 -20.53
N GLU A 83 7.46 -0.34 -20.97
CA GLU A 83 6.32 0.18 -20.19
C GLU A 83 6.05 -0.71 -18.97
N LEU A 84 6.11 -2.03 -19.16
CA LEU A 84 5.95 -3.01 -18.09
C LEU A 84 7.04 -2.84 -17.02
N ARG A 85 8.31 -2.76 -17.43
CA ARG A 85 9.45 -2.55 -16.52
C ARG A 85 9.34 -1.24 -15.75
N SER A 86 9.00 -0.16 -16.44
CA SER A 86 8.80 1.16 -15.80
C SER A 86 7.72 1.07 -14.71
N SER A 87 6.58 0.44 -15.02
CA SER A 87 5.49 0.28 -14.06
C SER A 87 5.88 -0.60 -12.87
N LEU A 88 6.62 -1.69 -13.09
CA LEU A 88 7.10 -2.56 -12.02
C LEU A 88 8.08 -1.85 -11.09
N GLU A 89 8.94 -0.99 -11.64
CA GLU A 89 9.87 -0.18 -10.84
C GLU A 89 9.11 0.82 -9.97
N VAL A 90 8.11 1.50 -10.54
CA VAL A 90 7.21 2.39 -9.79
C VAL A 90 6.52 1.63 -8.66
N ILE A 91 5.89 0.49 -8.96
CA ILE A 91 5.21 -0.35 -7.96
C ILE A 91 6.16 -0.77 -6.84
N ARG A 92 7.34 -1.29 -7.19
CA ARG A 92 8.33 -1.76 -6.21
C ARG A 92 8.75 -0.63 -5.28
N ASN A 93 9.14 0.52 -5.84
CA ASN A 93 9.69 1.61 -5.06
C ASN A 93 8.62 2.18 -4.11
N THR A 94 7.40 2.39 -4.59
CA THR A 94 6.31 2.93 -3.76
C THR A 94 5.85 1.95 -2.69
N ALA A 95 5.80 0.65 -2.99
CA ALA A 95 5.50 -0.35 -1.97
C ALA A 95 6.57 -0.37 -0.87
N ALA A 96 7.85 -0.34 -1.24
CA ALA A 96 8.96 -0.26 -0.30
C ALA A 96 8.86 0.98 0.60
N ASP A 97 8.61 2.16 0.02
CA ASP A 97 8.46 3.40 0.78
C ASP A 97 7.33 3.33 1.82
N ILE A 98 6.18 2.75 1.45
CA ILE A 98 5.05 2.58 2.36
C ILE A 98 5.38 1.57 3.45
N ILE A 99 5.97 0.43 3.09
CA ILE A 99 6.38 -0.63 4.02
C ILE A 99 7.36 -0.08 5.05
N ASP A 100 8.45 0.53 4.60
CA ASP A 100 9.51 1.06 5.46
C ASP A 100 8.96 2.12 6.42
N SER A 101 8.05 2.98 5.93
CA SER A 101 7.39 3.99 6.77
C SER A 101 6.55 3.33 7.86
N VAL A 102 5.71 2.36 7.50
CA VAL A 102 4.83 1.66 8.47
C VAL A 102 5.66 0.85 9.45
N ASP A 103 6.67 0.11 9.00
CA ASP A 103 7.56 -0.66 9.87
C ASP A 103 8.32 0.24 10.85
N GLY A 104 8.78 1.41 10.41
CA GLY A 104 9.37 2.44 11.26
C GLY A 104 8.41 2.89 12.38
N TYR A 105 7.19 3.29 12.03
CA TYR A 105 6.19 3.67 13.03
C TYR A 105 5.82 2.53 13.98
N LEU A 106 5.69 1.30 13.48
CA LEU A 106 5.39 0.14 14.32
C LEU A 106 6.55 -0.20 15.27
N HIS A 107 7.80 0.05 14.86
CA HIS A 107 8.96 -0.10 15.73
C HIS A 107 8.96 0.92 16.86
N GLU A 108 8.72 2.20 16.56
CA GLU A 108 8.62 3.27 17.57
C GLU A 108 7.49 3.00 18.58
N LEU A 109 6.32 2.58 18.11
CA LEU A 109 5.18 2.23 18.97
C LEU A 109 5.51 1.07 19.93
N ARG A 110 6.22 0.05 19.45
CA ARG A 110 6.65 -1.08 20.30
C ARG A 110 7.59 -0.62 21.41
N GLN A 111 8.56 0.23 21.10
CA GLN A 111 9.49 0.77 22.10
C GLN A 111 8.77 1.63 23.16
N GLN A 112 7.76 2.41 22.75
CA GLN A 112 6.96 3.20 23.69
C GLN A 112 6.17 2.32 24.66
N HIS A 113 5.52 1.27 24.15
CA HIS A 113 4.78 0.32 24.99
C HIS A 113 5.71 -0.42 25.96
N GLU A 114 6.87 -0.89 25.50
CA GLU A 114 7.86 -1.55 26.36
C GLU A 114 8.35 -0.61 27.48
N ALA A 115 8.64 0.65 27.16
CA ALA A 115 9.04 1.65 28.15
C ALA A 115 7.92 1.96 29.16
N GLU A 116 6.66 2.05 28.72
CA GLU A 116 5.50 2.24 29.61
C GLU A 116 5.29 1.05 30.55
N GLU A 117 5.42 -0.18 30.05
CA GLU A 117 5.32 -1.41 30.86
C GLU A 117 6.45 -1.52 31.89
N GLU A 118 7.68 -1.12 31.55
CA GLU A 118 8.81 -1.05 32.49
C GLU A 118 8.60 0.01 33.60
N ILE A 119 7.88 1.10 33.31
CA ILE A 119 7.56 2.15 34.29
C ILE A 119 6.42 1.72 35.22
N ILE A 120 5.40 1.05 34.69
CA ILE A 120 4.18 0.67 35.42
C ILE A 120 4.33 -0.66 36.17
N GLY A 121 5.10 -1.61 35.61
CA GLY A 121 5.34 -2.94 36.18
C GLY A 121 5.87 -2.94 37.63
N PRO A 122 6.84 -2.10 38.00
CA PRO A 122 7.32 -1.97 39.38
C PRO A 122 6.28 -1.38 40.34
N ALA A 123 5.38 -0.51 39.86
CA ALA A 123 4.38 0.18 40.70
C ALA A 123 3.18 -0.72 41.06
N LEU A 124 2.89 -1.74 40.26
CA LEU A 124 1.84 -2.74 40.53
C LEU A 124 2.33 -3.95 41.34
N ALA A 125 3.66 -4.13 41.46
CA ALA A 125 4.28 -5.24 42.19
C ALA A 125 4.61 -4.92 43.67
N MET A 126 4.29 -3.70 44.14
CA MET A 126 4.37 -3.27 45.54
C MET A 126 2.98 -3.17 46.17
#